data_AF-A0A423TZD7-F1
#
_entry.id   AF-A0A423TZD7-F1
#
_cell.length_a   1.000
_cell.length_b   1.000
_cell.length_c   1.000
_cell.angle_alpha   90.00
_cell.angle_beta   90.00
_cell.angle_gamma   90.00
#
_symmetry.space_group_name_H-M   'P 1'
#
loop_
_entity.id
_entity.type
_entity.pdbx_description
1 polymer ?
#
loop_
_entity_poly.entity_id
_entity_poly.type
_entity_poly.pdbx_seq_one_letter_code
_entity_poly.pdbx_strand_id
1 'polypeptide(L)'
;MGTAQVPPNLKQFRSRCLSGGAVNQQTQSEWNEVLAKASDASALNPCLRKAFTMALAALLWEMVRLWWSFTNGAVLMVFAAAGGLWLAVFYLSDRKKNRDRWQQAGRDVIVVHCLSPGRFTPNTSPFVMKLLTFLRLARLPHLVDHEEPFGPKGKTPWITLNGEDFTDSHLIIEMLSDQYNIDLTNSLTAEQRAAAKAFTVMIDEHVCWCLRAWRFGEDGGSNLKEGLSLPFYKRLLFPLFVREQRTALWHQGVGRHSHAAVRAMMKEDLLALSKYLGDKPFLMGDTACAVDCSMFAFLANILYNYNRSPYYAVVNELVNLRQYVERLKSQLWPDWDECLASP
;
A
#
# COMPACT_ATOMS: atom_id res chain seq x y z
N MET A 1 -60.44 17.89 19.16
CA MET A 1 -61.28 17.05 20.04
C MET A 1 -61.58 15.76 19.30
N GLY A 2 -61.36 14.62 19.97
CA GLY A 2 -61.59 13.28 19.43
C GLY A 2 -60.30 12.50 19.17
N THR A 3 -59.62 12.03 20.23
CA THR A 3 -58.59 11.00 20.14
C THR A 3 -59.26 9.69 19.69
N ALA A 4 -59.12 9.33 18.42
CA ALA A 4 -59.51 8.00 17.95
C ALA A 4 -58.53 6.97 18.52
N GLN A 5 -58.99 6.25 19.54
CA GLN A 5 -58.26 5.12 20.12
C GLN A 5 -58.12 4.03 19.06
N VAL A 6 -56.88 3.67 18.75
CA VAL A 6 -56.56 2.49 17.93
C VAL A 6 -57.03 1.26 18.72
N PRO A 7 -57.86 0.38 18.13
CA PRO A 7 -58.35 -0.80 18.84
C PRO A 7 -57.16 -1.70 19.27
N PRO A 8 -57.22 -2.32 20.47
CA PRO A 8 -56.08 -3.01 21.09
C PRO A 8 -55.50 -4.16 20.26
N ASN A 9 -56.21 -4.62 19.24
CA ASN A 9 -55.88 -5.81 18.46
C ASN A 9 -54.88 -5.59 17.32
N LEU A 10 -54.54 -4.34 16.94
CA LEU A 10 -53.56 -4.07 15.87
C LEU A 10 -52.10 -4.28 16.30
N LYS A 11 -51.78 -4.10 17.58
CA LYS A 11 -50.43 -4.37 18.11
C LYS A 11 -50.17 -5.88 18.32
N GLN A 12 -51.19 -6.67 18.64
CA GLN A 12 -51.11 -8.14 18.69
C GLN A 12 -51.06 -8.79 17.30
N PHE A 13 -51.60 -8.13 16.28
CA PHE A 13 -51.57 -8.63 14.90
C PHE A 13 -50.15 -8.58 14.29
N ARG A 14 -49.38 -7.53 14.59
CA ARG A 14 -48.00 -7.38 14.10
C ARG A 14 -47.04 -8.43 14.65
N SER A 15 -47.29 -8.99 15.83
CA SER A 15 -46.46 -10.07 16.39
C SER A 15 -46.84 -11.46 15.86
N ARG A 16 -48.08 -11.69 15.42
CA ARG A 16 -48.54 -12.99 14.89
C ARG A 16 -48.23 -13.23 13.41
N CYS A 17 -48.11 -12.18 12.59
CA CYS A 17 -47.73 -12.32 11.17
C CYS A 17 -46.21 -12.50 10.94
N LEU A 18 -45.36 -12.21 11.93
CA LEU A 18 -43.90 -12.38 11.84
C LEU A 18 -43.42 -13.76 12.34
N SER A 19 -44.30 -14.55 12.95
CA SER A 19 -44.09 -15.97 13.25
C SER A 19 -44.91 -16.79 12.24
N GLY A 20 -44.28 -17.32 11.19
CA GLY A 20 -44.94 -18.00 10.07
C GLY A 20 -45.74 -19.26 10.44
N GLY A 21 -46.89 -19.10 11.08
CA GLY A 21 -47.89 -20.13 11.31
C GLY A 21 -49.00 -20.09 10.26
N ALA A 22 -49.47 -21.26 9.85
CA ALA A 22 -50.54 -21.43 8.88
C ALA A 22 -51.80 -20.64 9.26
N VAL A 23 -52.42 -19.98 8.27
CA VAL A 23 -53.69 -19.26 8.40
C VAL A 23 -54.77 -20.23 8.87
N ASN A 24 -55.37 -19.96 10.03
CA ASN A 24 -56.43 -20.81 10.60
C ASN A 24 -57.75 -20.54 9.84
N GLN A 25 -58.64 -21.55 9.72
CA GLN A 25 -59.94 -21.44 9.04
C GLN A 25 -60.79 -20.24 9.52
N GLN A 26 -60.58 -19.82 10.77
CA GLN A 26 -61.27 -18.70 11.39
C GLN A 26 -60.84 -17.32 10.85
N THR A 27 -59.61 -17.19 10.33
CA THR A 27 -59.14 -15.95 9.68
C THR A 27 -59.62 -15.87 8.23
N GLN A 28 -59.78 -17.01 7.57
CA GLN A 28 -60.33 -17.09 6.20
C GLN A 28 -61.79 -16.61 6.15
N SER A 29 -62.61 -16.92 7.16
CA SER A 29 -64.00 -16.46 7.24
C SER A 29 -64.12 -14.96 7.49
N GLU A 30 -63.25 -14.40 8.33
CA GLU A 30 -63.20 -12.95 8.58
C GLU A 30 -62.79 -12.17 7.32
N TRP A 31 -61.82 -12.70 6.56
CA TRP A 31 -61.43 -12.13 5.27
C TRP A 31 -62.55 -12.21 4.22
N ASN A 32 -63.26 -13.33 4.15
CA ASN A 32 -64.39 -13.47 3.22
C ASN A 32 -65.56 -12.54 3.58
N GLU A 33 -65.79 -12.24 4.86
CA GLU A 33 -66.83 -11.29 5.28
C GLU A 33 -66.45 -9.83 4.95
N VAL A 34 -65.18 -9.47 5.12
CA VAL A 34 -64.65 -8.15 4.72
C VAL A 34 -64.69 -7.98 3.20
N LEU A 35 -64.31 -9.02 2.44
CA LEU A 35 -64.36 -9.01 0.98
C LEU A 35 -65.81 -9.00 0.45
N ALA A 36 -66.74 -9.70 1.10
CA ALA A 36 -68.16 -9.64 0.76
C ALA A 36 -68.73 -8.23 0.99
N LYS A 37 -68.40 -7.57 2.12
CA LYS A 37 -68.76 -6.17 2.38
C LYS A 37 -68.10 -5.17 1.42
N ALA A 38 -66.92 -5.48 0.89
CA ALA A 38 -66.24 -4.66 -0.12
C ALA A 38 -66.80 -4.87 -1.54
N SER A 39 -67.43 -6.01 -1.82
CA SER A 39 -67.98 -6.34 -3.14
C SER A 39 -69.31 -5.64 -3.47
N ASP A 40 -69.95 -5.02 -2.47
CA ASP A 40 -71.17 -4.21 -2.63
C ASP A 40 -70.88 -2.75 -3.09
N ALA A 41 -69.70 -2.53 -3.70
CA ALA A 41 -69.21 -1.24 -4.19
C ALA A 41 -69.87 -0.78 -5.51
N SER A 42 -71.13 -1.16 -5.76
CA SER A 42 -71.93 -0.68 -6.88
C SER A 42 -72.64 0.67 -6.59
N ALA A 43 -72.62 1.12 -5.33
CA ALA A 43 -73.30 2.33 -4.85
C ALA A 43 -72.36 3.51 -4.47
N LEU A 44 -71.13 3.57 -5.01
CA LEU A 44 -70.17 4.66 -4.72
C LEU A 44 -70.22 5.79 -5.77
N ASN A 45 -70.35 7.02 -5.29
CA ASN A 45 -70.43 8.27 -6.05
C ASN A 45 -69.26 8.39 -7.07
N PRO A 46 -69.45 8.91 -8.31
CA PRO A 46 -68.42 8.89 -9.36
C PRO A 46 -67.08 9.54 -8.97
N CYS A 47 -67.11 10.53 -8.08
CA CYS A 47 -65.91 11.18 -7.53
C CYS A 47 -65.10 10.26 -6.61
N LEU A 48 -65.75 9.45 -5.78
CA LEU A 48 -65.06 8.48 -4.91
C LEU A 48 -64.44 7.36 -5.73
N ARG A 49 -65.10 6.93 -6.81
CA ARG A 49 -64.56 5.94 -7.75
C ARG A 49 -63.29 6.45 -8.44
N LYS A 50 -63.28 7.71 -8.90
CA LYS A 50 -62.08 8.36 -9.48
C LYS A 50 -60.95 8.51 -8.46
N ALA A 51 -61.27 8.91 -7.22
CA ALA A 51 -60.27 9.02 -6.15
C ALA A 51 -59.64 7.66 -5.82
N PHE A 52 -60.45 6.60 -5.77
CA PHE A 52 -59.97 5.25 -5.50
C PHE A 52 -59.09 4.71 -6.64
N THR A 53 -59.47 4.94 -7.91
CA THR A 53 -58.64 4.54 -9.06
C THR A 53 -57.33 5.31 -9.13
N MET A 54 -57.32 6.60 -8.77
CA MET A 54 -56.09 7.39 -8.70
C MET A 54 -55.17 6.93 -7.58
N ALA A 55 -55.72 6.62 -6.40
CA ALA A 55 -54.95 6.09 -5.28
C ALA A 55 -54.36 4.70 -5.61
N LEU A 56 -55.13 3.84 -6.27
CA LEU A 56 -54.66 2.52 -6.73
C LEU A 56 -53.55 2.67 -7.79
N ALA A 57 -53.70 3.60 -8.74
CA ALA A 57 -52.68 3.87 -9.76
C ALA A 57 -51.39 4.44 -9.14
N ALA A 58 -51.48 5.31 -8.14
CA ALA A 58 -50.31 5.84 -7.43
C ALA A 58 -49.59 4.74 -6.62
N LEU A 59 -50.33 3.85 -5.95
CA LEU A 59 -49.75 2.70 -5.25
C LEU A 59 -49.10 1.72 -6.22
N LEU A 60 -49.75 1.41 -7.35
CA LEU A 60 -49.17 0.57 -8.40
C LEU A 60 -47.91 1.19 -9.00
N TRP A 61 -47.89 2.51 -9.21
CA TRP A 61 -46.71 3.24 -9.68
C TRP A 61 -45.54 3.17 -8.68
N GLU A 62 -45.79 3.38 -7.39
CA GLU A 62 -44.76 3.23 -6.35
C GLU A 62 -44.27 1.77 -6.23
N MET A 63 -45.14 0.78 -6.37
CA MET A 63 -44.74 -0.63 -6.40
C MET A 63 -43.88 -0.96 -7.64
N VAL A 64 -44.24 -0.47 -8.83
CA VAL A 64 -43.44 -0.63 -10.05
C VAL A 64 -42.10 0.08 -9.94
N ARG A 65 -42.07 1.29 -9.36
CA ARG A 65 -40.84 2.05 -9.10
C ARG A 65 -39.91 1.33 -8.12
N LEU A 66 -40.46 0.81 -7.03
CA LEU A 66 -39.72 0.01 -6.04
C LEU A 66 -39.21 -1.29 -6.67
N TRP A 67 -40.04 -1.99 -7.45
CA TRP A 67 -39.64 -3.19 -8.18
C TRP A 67 -38.54 -2.91 -9.19
N TRP A 68 -38.64 -1.83 -9.98
CA TRP A 68 -37.61 -1.36 -10.91
C TRP A 68 -36.31 -0.99 -10.19
N SER A 69 -36.39 -0.34 -9.03
CA SER A 69 -35.21 -0.01 -8.22
C SER A 69 -34.54 -1.27 -7.64
N PHE A 70 -35.32 -2.28 -7.28
CA PHE A 70 -34.84 -3.54 -6.72
C PHE A 70 -34.19 -4.43 -7.80
N THR A 71 -34.82 -4.55 -8.98
CA THR A 71 -34.25 -5.30 -10.11
C THR A 71 -32.96 -4.64 -10.62
N ASN A 72 -32.91 -3.32 -10.73
CA ASN A 72 -31.67 -2.61 -11.08
C ASN A 72 -30.57 -2.81 -10.02
N GLY A 73 -30.92 -2.79 -8.73
CA GLY A 73 -29.97 -3.08 -7.65
C GLY A 73 -29.40 -4.49 -7.71
N ALA A 74 -30.25 -5.50 -7.93
CA ALA A 74 -29.83 -6.90 -8.08
C ALA A 74 -28.94 -7.10 -9.31
N VAL A 75 -29.29 -6.48 -10.44
CA VAL A 75 -28.48 -6.51 -11.67
C VAL A 75 -27.11 -5.85 -11.45
N LEU A 76 -27.05 -4.69 -10.77
CA LEU A 76 -25.77 -4.04 -10.43
C LEU A 76 -24.89 -4.91 -9.52
N MET A 77 -25.47 -5.61 -8.55
CA MET A 77 -24.71 -6.55 -7.70
C MET A 77 -24.14 -7.73 -8.49
N VAL A 78 -24.90 -8.28 -9.44
CA VAL A 78 -24.42 -9.36 -10.32
C VAL A 78 -23.27 -8.87 -11.19
N PHE A 79 -23.38 -7.68 -11.80
CA PHE A 79 -22.29 -7.10 -12.58
C PHE A 79 -21.05 -6.79 -11.73
N ALA A 80 -21.22 -6.27 -10.51
CA ALA A 80 -20.12 -6.01 -9.59
C ALA A 80 -19.42 -7.32 -9.17
N ALA A 81 -20.18 -8.37 -8.86
CA ALA A 81 -19.66 -9.68 -8.51
C ALA A 81 -18.94 -10.34 -9.70
N ALA A 82 -19.53 -10.30 -10.90
CA ALA A 82 -18.92 -10.81 -12.11
C ALA A 82 -17.65 -10.03 -12.48
N GLY A 83 -17.66 -8.71 -12.35
CA GLY A 83 -16.50 -7.85 -12.54
C GLY A 83 -15.40 -8.15 -11.51
N GLY A 84 -15.77 -8.34 -10.24
CA GLY A 84 -14.83 -8.73 -9.18
C GLY A 84 -14.20 -10.10 -9.43
N LEU A 85 -15.00 -11.09 -9.85
CA LEU A 85 -14.51 -12.43 -10.20
C LEU A 85 -13.60 -12.38 -11.44
N TRP A 86 -13.98 -11.62 -12.47
CA TRP A 86 -13.15 -11.43 -13.66
C TRP A 86 -11.81 -10.77 -13.32
N LEU A 87 -11.80 -9.73 -12.49
CA LEU A 87 -10.58 -9.09 -12.00
C LEU A 87 -9.71 -10.08 -11.21
N ALA A 88 -10.31 -10.91 -10.36
CA ALA A 88 -9.58 -11.92 -9.60
C ALA A 88 -8.95 -12.98 -10.52
N VAL A 89 -9.70 -13.50 -11.49
CA VAL A 89 -9.18 -14.48 -12.47
C VAL A 89 -8.08 -13.85 -13.34
N PHE A 90 -8.28 -12.62 -13.80
CA PHE A 90 -7.26 -11.88 -14.56
C PHE A 90 -5.98 -11.71 -13.74
N TYR A 91 -6.09 -11.24 -12.50
CA TYR A 91 -4.97 -11.07 -11.59
C TYR A 91 -4.22 -12.39 -11.32
N LEU A 92 -4.95 -13.48 -11.05
CA LEU A 92 -4.33 -14.79 -10.83
C LEU A 92 -3.65 -15.33 -12.09
N SER A 93 -4.24 -15.10 -13.26
CA SER A 93 -3.64 -15.49 -14.55
C SER A 93 -2.37 -14.71 -14.83
N ASP A 94 -2.38 -13.40 -14.61
CA ASP A 94 -1.22 -12.52 -14.80
C ASP A 94 -0.08 -12.90 -13.83
N ARG A 95 -0.41 -13.12 -12.57
CA ARG A 95 0.52 -13.61 -11.55
C ARG A 95 1.14 -14.95 -11.93
N LYS A 96 0.36 -15.88 -12.48
CA LYS A 96 0.88 -17.15 -12.98
C LYS A 96 1.85 -16.95 -14.14
N LYS A 97 1.53 -16.09 -15.12
CA LYS A 97 2.45 -15.78 -16.23
C LYS A 97 3.76 -15.18 -15.73
N ASN A 98 3.70 -14.28 -14.77
CA ASN A 98 4.90 -13.68 -14.16
C ASN A 98 5.75 -14.75 -13.46
N ARG A 99 5.13 -15.68 -12.73
CA ARG A 99 5.81 -16.82 -12.11
C ARG A 99 6.50 -17.72 -13.13
N ASP A 100 5.79 -18.08 -14.19
CA ASP A 100 6.34 -18.91 -15.27
C ASP A 100 7.55 -18.22 -15.92
N ARG A 101 7.46 -16.89 -16.15
CA ARG A 101 8.57 -16.08 -16.67
C ARG A 101 9.80 -16.08 -15.75
N TRP A 102 9.62 -15.95 -14.43
CA TRP A 102 10.74 -15.97 -13.49
C TRP A 102 11.36 -17.36 -13.36
N GLN A 103 10.57 -18.42 -13.43
CA GLN A 103 11.10 -19.79 -13.46
C GLN A 103 11.90 -20.07 -14.74
N GLN A 104 11.51 -19.45 -15.86
CA GLN A 104 12.24 -19.54 -17.14
C GLN A 104 13.53 -18.72 -17.16
N ALA A 105 13.74 -17.80 -16.21
CA ALA A 105 14.98 -17.01 -16.14
C ALA A 105 16.23 -17.87 -15.95
N GLY A 106 16.07 -19.06 -15.36
CA GLY A 106 17.13 -20.04 -15.16
C GLY A 106 17.29 -20.42 -13.69
N ARG A 107 18.01 -21.53 -13.47
CA ARG A 107 18.42 -21.94 -12.12
C ARG A 107 19.49 -20.97 -11.61
N ASP A 108 19.43 -20.65 -10.32
CA ASP A 108 20.37 -19.77 -9.61
C ASP A 108 20.40 -18.32 -10.13
N VAL A 109 19.33 -17.90 -10.83
CA VAL A 109 19.11 -16.51 -11.24
C VAL A 109 18.30 -15.79 -10.17
N ILE A 110 18.87 -14.72 -9.62
CA ILE A 110 18.19 -13.86 -8.65
C ILE A 110 17.28 -12.90 -9.43
N VAL A 111 15.97 -12.99 -9.23
CA VAL A 111 15.01 -12.02 -9.77
C VAL A 111 14.61 -11.07 -8.65
N VAL A 112 14.98 -9.79 -8.77
CA VAL A 112 14.66 -8.74 -7.79
C VAL A 112 13.40 -8.03 -8.20
N HIS A 113 12.38 -8.11 -7.35
CA HIS A 113 11.09 -7.47 -7.58
C HIS A 113 11.03 -6.14 -6.84
N CYS A 114 10.89 -5.05 -7.59
CA CYS A 114 10.86 -3.71 -7.01
C CYS A 114 10.02 -2.71 -7.80
N LEU A 115 9.74 -1.56 -7.17
CA LEU A 115 9.09 -0.44 -7.83
C LEU A 115 9.83 -0.06 -9.12
N SER A 116 9.09 0.48 -10.09
CA SER A 116 9.67 1.03 -11.31
C SER A 116 10.73 2.10 -10.99
N PRO A 117 11.68 2.33 -11.92
CA PRO A 117 12.71 3.34 -11.76
C PRO A 117 12.18 4.73 -11.38
N GLY A 118 12.99 5.47 -10.60
CA GLY A 118 12.72 6.86 -10.30
C GLY A 118 13.30 7.80 -11.37
N ARG A 119 12.85 9.05 -11.37
CA ARG A 119 13.37 10.08 -12.29
C ARG A 119 14.79 10.55 -11.96
N PHE A 120 15.19 10.45 -10.69
CA PHE A 120 16.46 11.00 -10.21
C PHE A 120 17.38 9.94 -9.59
N THR A 121 16.87 8.73 -9.35
CA THR A 121 17.60 7.60 -8.79
C THR A 121 17.10 6.30 -9.40
N PRO A 122 17.94 5.24 -9.49
CA PRO A 122 17.51 3.91 -9.93
C PRO A 122 16.29 3.38 -9.18
N ASN A 123 16.15 3.72 -7.90
CA ASN A 123 14.91 3.47 -7.17
C ASN A 123 14.67 4.48 -6.05
N THR A 124 13.41 4.94 -5.90
CA THR A 124 13.02 5.87 -4.82
C THR A 124 12.92 5.22 -3.44
N SER A 125 13.00 3.89 -3.37
CA SER A 125 13.09 3.14 -2.12
C SER A 125 14.55 2.89 -1.75
N PRO A 126 15.04 3.42 -0.60
CA PRO A 126 16.37 3.10 -0.11
C PRO A 126 16.59 1.60 0.11
N PHE A 127 15.57 0.85 0.53
CA PHE A 127 15.73 -0.60 0.72
C PHE A 127 15.96 -1.36 -0.60
N VAL A 128 15.36 -0.89 -1.70
CA VAL A 128 15.61 -1.46 -3.03
C VAL A 128 17.04 -1.15 -3.45
N MET A 129 17.44 0.13 -3.32
CA MET A 129 18.82 0.54 -3.62
C MET A 129 19.84 -0.21 -2.77
N LYS A 130 19.57 -0.46 -1.49
CA LYS A 130 20.41 -1.25 -0.59
C LYS A 130 20.65 -2.65 -1.15
N LEU A 131 19.57 -3.36 -1.51
CA LEU A 131 19.67 -4.72 -2.04
C LEU A 131 20.41 -4.75 -3.38
N LEU A 132 20.06 -3.87 -4.33
CA LEU A 132 20.74 -3.83 -5.64
C LEU A 132 22.22 -3.45 -5.51
N THR A 133 22.54 -2.54 -4.59
CA THR A 133 23.94 -2.16 -4.30
C THR A 133 24.72 -3.33 -3.71
N PHE A 134 24.10 -4.13 -2.82
CA PHE A 134 24.72 -5.37 -2.32
C PHE A 134 24.97 -6.37 -3.44
N LEU A 135 23.99 -6.63 -4.31
CA LEU A 135 24.15 -7.56 -5.43
C LEU A 135 25.28 -7.12 -6.37
N ARG A 136 25.39 -5.81 -6.64
CA ARG A 136 26.48 -5.22 -7.44
C ARG A 136 27.83 -5.37 -6.73
N LEU A 137 27.89 -5.06 -5.44
CA LEU A 137 29.11 -5.19 -4.64
C LEU A 137 29.61 -6.65 -4.57
N ALA A 138 28.69 -7.59 -4.38
CA ALA A 138 28.95 -9.03 -4.37
C ALA A 138 29.12 -9.65 -5.77
N ARG A 139 28.93 -8.85 -6.83
CA ARG A 139 28.96 -9.29 -8.24
C ARG A 139 28.01 -10.45 -8.54
N LEU A 140 26.85 -10.46 -7.90
CA LEU A 140 25.81 -11.44 -8.13
C LEU A 140 24.95 -11.05 -9.35
N PRO A 141 24.87 -11.90 -10.39
CA PRO A 141 24.02 -11.65 -11.52
C PRO A 141 22.56 -11.67 -11.09
N HIS A 142 21.79 -10.68 -11.54
CA HIS A 142 20.39 -10.55 -11.17
C HIS A 142 19.59 -9.91 -12.30
N LEU A 143 18.31 -10.20 -12.32
CA LEU A 143 17.30 -9.53 -13.13
C LEU A 143 16.47 -8.61 -12.23
N VAL A 144 15.98 -7.51 -12.79
CA VAL A 144 15.06 -6.61 -12.08
C VAL A 144 13.69 -6.71 -12.72
N ASP A 145 12.69 -7.01 -11.90
CA ASP A 145 11.29 -7.08 -12.27
C ASP A 145 10.51 -5.94 -11.62
N HIS A 146 9.66 -5.30 -12.42
CA HIS A 146 8.80 -4.19 -11.99
C HIS A 146 7.31 -4.53 -12.01
N GLU A 147 6.94 -5.73 -12.48
CA GLU A 147 5.55 -6.13 -12.67
C GLU A 147 4.87 -6.49 -11.33
N GLU A 148 5.58 -7.18 -10.43
CA GLU A 148 5.07 -7.55 -9.09
C GLU A 148 5.92 -6.92 -7.96
N PRO A 149 5.90 -5.58 -7.80
CA PRO A 149 6.83 -4.88 -6.92
C PRO A 149 6.65 -5.16 -5.43
N PHE A 150 5.49 -5.68 -5.01
CA PHE A 150 5.16 -5.95 -3.61
C PHE A 150 5.06 -7.46 -3.36
N GLY A 151 5.93 -7.96 -2.48
CA GLY A 151 6.03 -9.39 -2.20
C GLY A 151 4.97 -9.88 -1.20
N PRO A 152 5.09 -11.14 -0.74
CA PRO A 152 4.16 -11.78 0.20
C PRO A 152 3.86 -10.98 1.48
N LYS A 153 4.81 -10.15 1.95
CA LYS A 153 4.66 -9.28 3.12
C LYS A 153 4.14 -7.87 2.80
N GLY A 154 3.72 -7.61 1.56
CA GLY A 154 3.24 -6.30 1.11
C GLY A 154 4.33 -5.22 1.08
N LYS A 155 5.60 -5.61 0.94
CA LYS A 155 6.77 -4.71 0.96
C LYS A 155 7.70 -4.99 -0.23
N THR A 156 8.58 -4.03 -0.48
CA THR A 156 9.61 -4.03 -1.52
C THR A 156 10.95 -3.60 -0.90
N PRO A 157 12.10 -4.14 -1.33
CA PRO A 157 12.26 -5.20 -2.32
C PRO A 157 11.92 -6.59 -1.77
N TRP A 158 11.75 -7.54 -2.70
CA TRP A 158 11.74 -8.98 -2.45
C TRP A 158 12.41 -9.68 -3.64
N ILE A 159 12.80 -10.96 -3.50
CA ILE A 159 13.40 -11.72 -4.60
C ILE A 159 12.69 -13.05 -4.82
N THR A 160 12.73 -13.53 -6.07
CA THR A 160 12.53 -14.94 -6.39
C THR A 160 13.88 -15.57 -6.72
N LEU A 161 14.19 -16.71 -6.10
CA LEU A 161 15.38 -17.50 -6.39
C LEU A 161 15.00 -18.98 -6.38
N ASN A 162 15.27 -19.70 -7.47
CA ASN A 162 14.94 -21.12 -7.60
C ASN A 162 13.46 -21.47 -7.32
N GLY A 163 12.55 -20.53 -7.60
CA GLY A 163 11.11 -20.69 -7.37
C GLY A 163 10.65 -20.37 -5.94
N GLU A 164 11.57 -19.98 -5.05
CA GLU A 164 11.28 -19.57 -3.69
C GLU A 164 11.30 -18.05 -3.52
N ASP A 165 10.43 -17.54 -2.66
CA ASP A 165 10.29 -16.11 -2.38
C ASP A 165 11.01 -15.72 -1.09
N PHE A 166 11.88 -14.72 -1.19
CA PHE A 166 12.54 -14.14 -0.04
C PHE A 166 12.17 -12.68 0.08
N THR A 167 11.88 -12.24 1.32
CA THR A 167 11.39 -10.90 1.63
C THR A 167 12.27 -10.26 2.68
N ASP A 168 12.24 -8.92 2.73
CA ASP A 168 13.10 -8.09 3.58
C ASP A 168 14.55 -7.99 3.08
N SER A 169 14.99 -6.78 2.75
CA SER A 169 16.33 -6.56 2.18
C SER A 169 17.46 -7.05 3.08
N HIS A 170 17.31 -6.99 4.41
CA HIS A 170 18.35 -7.46 5.32
C HIS A 170 18.43 -8.98 5.36
N LEU A 171 17.27 -9.65 5.49
CA LEU A 171 17.20 -11.11 5.50
C LEU A 171 17.62 -11.72 4.16
N ILE A 172 17.29 -11.06 3.04
CA ILE A 172 17.74 -11.46 1.71
C ILE A 172 19.27 -11.38 1.61
N ILE A 173 19.86 -10.29 2.11
CA ILE A 173 21.33 -10.12 2.09
C ILE A 173 22.01 -11.20 2.94
N GLU A 174 21.49 -11.50 4.14
CA GLU A 174 22.03 -12.58 5.00
C GLU A 174 21.93 -13.93 4.30
N MET A 175 20.75 -14.29 3.79
CA MET A 175 20.53 -15.54 3.07
C MET A 175 21.44 -15.69 1.85
N LEU A 176 21.57 -14.66 1.02
CA LEU A 176 22.45 -14.70 -0.16
C LEU A 176 23.93 -14.80 0.24
N SER A 177 24.31 -14.13 1.32
CA SER A 177 25.69 -14.19 1.83
C SER A 177 26.05 -15.61 2.26
N ASP A 178 25.13 -16.29 2.96
CA ASP A 178 25.30 -17.67 3.36
C ASP A 178 25.29 -18.63 2.16
N GLN A 179 24.31 -18.49 1.25
CA GLN A 179 24.14 -19.39 0.11
C GLN A 179 25.30 -19.31 -0.89
N TYR A 180 25.85 -18.13 -1.14
CA TYR A 180 26.94 -17.91 -2.10
C TYR A 180 28.31 -17.73 -1.44
N ASN A 181 28.41 -17.97 -0.12
CA ASN A 181 29.65 -17.84 0.66
C ASN A 181 30.33 -16.46 0.48
N ILE A 182 29.53 -15.40 0.54
CA ILE A 182 29.99 -14.02 0.39
C ILE A 182 30.26 -13.45 1.79
N ASP A 183 31.54 -13.32 2.16
CA ASP A 183 31.92 -12.60 3.38
C ASP A 183 32.44 -11.19 3.04
N LEU A 184 31.53 -10.22 2.97
CA LEU A 184 31.87 -8.79 2.86
C LEU A 184 32.46 -8.21 4.15
N THR A 185 32.62 -9.03 5.20
CA THR A 185 33.13 -8.63 6.51
C THR A 185 34.39 -9.40 6.92
N ASN A 186 35.02 -10.14 6.00
CA ASN A 186 36.17 -10.99 6.29
C ASN A 186 37.36 -10.20 6.84
N SER A 187 37.53 -8.96 6.39
CA SER A 187 38.57 -8.02 6.83
C SER A 187 38.24 -7.32 8.15
N LEU A 188 37.02 -7.46 8.67
CA LEU A 188 36.54 -6.73 9.85
C LEU A 188 36.79 -7.52 11.13
N THR A 189 37.32 -6.83 12.15
CA THR A 189 37.40 -7.34 13.52
C THR A 189 36.00 -7.56 14.12
N ALA A 190 35.90 -8.34 15.20
CA ALA A 190 34.63 -8.54 15.91
C ALA A 190 34.00 -7.21 16.37
N GLU A 191 34.82 -6.24 16.79
CA GLU A 191 34.38 -4.89 17.17
C GLU A 191 33.82 -4.13 15.95
N GLN A 192 34.52 -4.16 14.81
CA GLN A 192 34.05 -3.52 13.58
C GLN A 192 32.75 -4.15 13.07
N ARG A 193 32.58 -5.48 13.18
CA ARG A 193 31.33 -6.15 12.84
C ARG A 193 30.18 -5.71 13.75
N ALA A 194 30.42 -5.57 15.05
CA ALA A 194 29.42 -5.06 15.99
C ALA A 194 29.06 -3.59 15.68
N ALA A 195 30.05 -2.74 15.39
CA ALA A 195 29.82 -1.37 14.96
C ALA A 195 29.02 -1.31 13.64
N ALA A 196 29.37 -2.13 12.64
CA ALA A 196 28.63 -2.21 11.38
C ALA A 196 27.18 -2.61 11.56
N LYS A 197 26.88 -3.54 12.47
CA LYS A 197 25.50 -3.88 12.83
C LYS A 197 24.78 -2.68 13.46
N ALA A 198 25.41 -1.98 14.39
CA ALA A 198 24.82 -0.81 15.05
C ALA A 198 24.51 0.31 14.04
N PHE A 199 25.43 0.62 13.13
CA PHE A 199 25.19 1.60 12.06
C PHE A 199 24.11 1.15 11.09
N THR A 200 24.08 -0.13 10.72
CA THR A 200 23.01 -0.67 9.87
C THR A 200 21.64 -0.46 10.50
N VAL A 201 21.50 -0.76 11.80
CA VAL A 201 20.24 -0.54 12.53
C VAL A 201 19.90 0.95 12.62
N MET A 202 20.87 1.81 12.93
CA MET A 202 20.67 3.26 12.96
C MET A 202 20.16 3.79 11.61
N ILE A 203 20.72 3.31 10.50
CA ILE A 203 20.34 3.75 9.15
C ILE A 203 18.98 3.18 8.74
N ASP A 204 18.80 1.87 8.84
CA ASP A 204 17.61 1.18 8.34
C ASP A 204 16.36 1.50 9.18
N GLU A 205 16.53 1.80 10.46
CA GLU A 205 15.45 2.15 11.37
C GLU A 205 15.40 3.66 11.63
N HIS A 206 16.35 4.21 12.38
CA HIS A 206 16.23 5.59 12.89
C HIS A 206 16.24 6.65 11.77
N VAL A 207 17.26 6.63 10.90
CA VAL A 207 17.39 7.52 9.74
C VAL A 207 16.20 7.34 8.78
N CYS A 208 15.76 6.10 8.56
CA CYS A 208 14.62 5.79 7.72
C CYS A 208 13.33 6.45 8.22
N TRP A 209 13.02 6.32 9.52
CA TRP A 209 11.81 6.89 10.10
C TRP A 209 11.88 8.40 10.21
N CYS A 210 13.05 8.98 10.50
CA CYS A 210 13.23 10.44 10.48
C CYS A 210 13.07 11.04 9.07
N LEU A 211 13.63 10.39 8.04
CA LEU A 211 13.43 10.78 6.65
C LEU A 211 11.96 10.67 6.25
N ARG A 212 11.30 9.58 6.66
CA ARG A 212 9.87 9.34 6.42
C ARG A 212 8.98 10.41 7.08
N ALA A 213 9.33 10.84 8.29
CA ALA A 213 8.62 11.88 9.03
C ALA A 213 8.59 13.20 8.27
N TRP A 214 9.74 13.65 7.74
CA TRP A 214 9.77 14.82 6.87
C TRP A 214 9.01 14.57 5.57
N ARG A 215 9.28 13.44 4.90
CA ARG A 215 8.72 13.09 3.57
C ARG A 215 7.19 13.10 3.55
N PHE A 216 6.54 12.57 4.58
CA PHE A 216 5.08 12.47 4.62
C PHE A 216 4.42 13.45 5.58
N GLY A 217 5.09 13.83 6.67
CA GLY A 217 4.58 14.79 7.65
C GLY A 217 4.63 16.22 7.14
N GLU A 218 5.77 16.63 6.58
CA GLU A 218 6.05 18.03 6.23
C GLU A 218 5.90 18.29 4.74
N ASP A 219 6.57 17.50 3.90
CA ASP A 219 6.54 17.63 2.44
C ASP A 219 5.23 17.11 1.82
N GLY A 220 4.45 16.33 2.58
CA GLY A 220 3.21 15.72 2.09
C GLY A 220 3.41 14.76 0.90
N GLY A 221 4.64 14.26 0.72
CA GLY A 221 5.04 13.37 -0.36
C GLY A 221 5.24 14.06 -1.72
N SER A 222 5.33 15.39 -1.78
CA SER A 222 5.51 16.14 -3.02
C SER A 222 6.78 15.73 -3.79
N ASN A 223 7.94 15.72 -3.11
CA ASN A 223 9.22 15.30 -3.71
C ASN A 223 9.17 13.83 -4.18
N LEU A 224 8.57 12.94 -3.36
CA LEU A 224 8.42 11.54 -3.73
C LEU A 224 7.57 11.39 -5.00
N LYS A 225 6.48 12.15 -5.10
CA LYS A 225 5.58 12.14 -6.24
C LYS A 225 6.24 12.69 -7.52
N GLU A 226 7.12 13.67 -7.39
CA GLU A 226 7.93 14.18 -8.50
C GLU A 226 8.96 13.15 -8.98
N GLY A 227 9.59 12.42 -8.05
CA GLY A 227 10.56 11.37 -8.37
C GLY A 227 9.94 10.08 -8.93
N LEU A 228 8.65 9.83 -8.69
CA LEU A 228 7.95 8.64 -9.16
C LEU A 228 7.24 8.85 -10.50
N SER A 229 7.42 7.91 -11.44
CA SER A 229 6.56 7.82 -12.62
C SER A 229 5.29 7.03 -12.30
N LEU A 230 4.24 7.73 -11.86
CA LEU A 230 2.95 7.10 -11.47
C LEU A 230 1.86 7.29 -12.55
N PRO A 231 1.12 6.22 -12.89
CA PRO A 231 -0.14 6.34 -13.64
C PRO A 231 -1.16 7.25 -12.93
N PHE A 232 -2.05 7.86 -13.71
CA PHE A 232 -3.03 8.85 -13.21
C PHE A 232 -3.89 8.34 -12.03
N TYR A 233 -4.33 7.08 -12.06
CA TYR A 233 -5.14 6.51 -10.99
C TYR A 233 -4.37 6.36 -9.67
N LYS A 234 -3.07 5.98 -9.71
CA LYS A 234 -2.20 5.94 -8.50
C LYS A 234 -1.95 7.35 -7.96
N ARG A 235 -1.88 8.35 -8.84
CA ARG A 235 -1.77 9.76 -8.46
C ARG A 235 -3.00 10.28 -7.71
N LEU A 236 -4.19 9.77 -8.01
CA LEU A 236 -5.43 10.09 -7.29
C LEU A 236 -5.46 9.48 -5.88
N LEU A 237 -4.91 8.28 -5.70
CA LEU A 237 -4.86 7.58 -4.42
C LEU A 237 -3.69 8.02 -3.52
N PHE A 238 -2.74 8.80 -4.04
CA PHE A 238 -1.55 9.23 -3.32
C PHE A 238 -1.82 9.93 -1.96
N PRO A 239 -2.85 10.80 -1.80
CA PRO A 239 -3.16 11.38 -0.50
C PRO A 239 -3.57 10.35 0.57
N LEU A 240 -4.22 9.25 0.16
CA LEU A 240 -4.58 8.15 1.07
C LEU A 240 -3.32 7.42 1.54
N PHE A 241 -2.38 7.17 0.63
CA PHE A 241 -1.07 6.62 0.96
C PHE A 241 -0.31 7.53 1.95
N VAL A 242 -0.25 8.84 1.70
CA VAL A 242 0.39 9.79 2.64
C VAL A 242 -0.27 9.73 4.03
N ARG A 243 -1.60 9.61 4.10
CA ARG A 243 -2.33 9.45 5.37
C ARG A 243 -1.94 8.17 6.10
N GLU A 244 -1.89 7.04 5.41
CA GLU A 244 -1.45 5.76 5.98
C GLU A 244 -0.02 5.87 6.54
N GLN A 245 0.88 6.50 5.80
CA GLN A 245 2.27 6.68 6.22
C GLN A 245 2.39 7.54 7.49
N ARG A 246 1.54 8.56 7.65
CA ARG A 246 1.46 9.37 8.88
C ARG A 246 0.97 8.55 10.07
N THR A 247 -0.01 7.67 9.86
CA THR A 247 -0.46 6.73 10.89
C THR A 247 0.66 5.76 11.29
N ALA A 248 1.40 5.22 10.33
CA ALA A 248 2.54 4.35 10.61
C ALA A 248 3.65 5.07 11.41
N LEU A 249 3.94 6.33 11.09
CA LEU A 249 4.88 7.17 11.84
C LEU A 249 4.47 7.33 13.31
N TRP A 250 3.18 7.52 13.58
CA TRP A 250 2.66 7.63 14.95
C TRP A 250 2.81 6.33 15.74
N HIS A 251 2.54 5.18 15.11
CA HIS A 251 2.68 3.88 15.73
C HIS A 251 4.14 3.50 16.00
N GLN A 252 5.05 3.89 15.11
CA GLN A 252 6.48 3.65 15.33
C GLN A 252 7.07 4.53 16.45
N GLY A 253 6.56 5.77 16.60
CA GLY A 253 6.92 6.66 17.71
C GLY A 253 7.52 7.98 17.24
N VAL A 254 8.33 7.99 16.18
CA VAL A 254 8.93 9.24 15.63
C VAL A 254 7.87 10.27 15.28
N GLY A 255 6.70 9.83 14.79
CA GLY A 255 5.58 10.71 14.44
C GLY A 255 4.91 11.42 15.63
N ARG A 256 5.29 11.11 16.87
CA ARG A 256 4.79 11.78 18.08
C ARG A 256 5.57 13.04 18.44
N HIS A 257 6.76 13.20 17.88
CA HIS A 257 7.62 14.35 18.14
C HIS A 257 7.30 15.51 17.19
N SER A 258 7.73 16.72 17.58
CA SER A 258 7.63 17.89 16.70
C SER A 258 8.57 17.75 15.50
N HIS A 259 8.22 18.38 14.37
CA HIS A 259 9.07 18.41 13.18
C HIS A 259 10.49 18.94 13.48
N ALA A 260 10.60 19.98 14.32
CA ALA A 260 11.90 20.52 14.73
C ALA A 260 12.75 19.48 15.49
N ALA A 261 12.13 18.71 16.40
CA ALA A 261 12.83 17.67 17.15
C ALA A 261 13.30 16.54 16.22
N VAL A 262 12.44 16.07 15.30
CA VAL A 262 12.82 15.00 14.36
C VAL A 262 13.92 15.46 13.40
N ARG A 263 13.88 16.72 12.95
CA ARG A 263 14.96 17.29 12.14
C ARG A 263 16.29 17.34 12.90
N ALA A 264 16.26 17.64 14.21
CA ALA A 264 17.44 17.61 15.07
C ALA A 264 18.00 16.19 15.23
N MET A 265 17.14 15.20 15.49
CA MET A 265 17.52 13.77 15.57
C MET A 265 18.21 13.30 14.29
N MET A 266 17.61 13.55 13.12
CA MET A 266 18.20 13.21 11.83
C MET A 266 19.55 13.90 11.60
N LYS A 267 19.67 15.18 12.00
CA LYS A 267 20.94 15.92 11.88
C LYS A 267 22.03 15.29 12.75
N GLU A 268 21.70 14.88 13.97
CA GLU A 268 22.64 14.18 14.86
C GLU A 268 23.10 12.84 14.26
N ASP A 269 22.20 12.05 13.67
CA ASP A 269 22.57 10.81 12.97
C ASP A 269 23.53 11.07 11.81
N LEU A 270 23.23 12.06 10.96
CA LEU A 270 24.07 12.41 9.81
C LEU A 270 25.45 12.92 10.26
N LEU A 271 25.51 13.69 11.36
CA LEU A 271 26.77 14.11 11.96
C LEU A 271 27.55 12.93 12.54
N ALA A 272 26.88 11.98 13.18
CA ALA A 272 27.50 10.76 13.70
C ALA A 272 28.09 9.91 12.57
N LEU A 273 27.35 9.74 11.47
CA LEU A 273 27.83 9.06 10.26
C LEU A 273 29.04 9.77 9.67
N SER A 274 28.97 11.10 9.50
CA SER A 274 30.09 11.89 8.97
C SER A 274 31.33 11.78 9.86
N LYS A 275 31.16 11.90 11.19
CA LYS A 275 32.27 11.80 12.15
C LYS A 275 32.88 10.41 12.19
N TYR A 276 32.06 9.37 12.16
CA TYR A 276 32.55 8.00 12.16
C TYR A 276 33.22 7.63 10.83
N LEU A 277 32.71 8.11 9.70
CA LEU A 277 33.36 7.95 8.40
C LEU A 277 34.74 8.63 8.39
N GLY A 278 34.82 9.87 8.87
CA GLY A 278 36.06 10.65 8.84
C GLY A 278 36.61 10.75 7.41
N ASP A 279 37.87 10.35 7.24
CA ASP A 279 38.58 10.30 5.96
C ASP A 279 38.57 8.90 5.31
N LYS A 280 37.91 7.91 5.92
CA LYS A 280 37.90 6.53 5.39
C LYS A 280 37.15 6.48 4.05
N PRO A 281 37.60 5.63 3.10
CA PRO A 281 36.89 5.46 1.85
C PRO A 281 35.56 4.73 2.03
N PHE A 282 35.44 3.84 3.03
CA PHE A 282 34.21 3.14 3.38
C PHE A 282 33.98 3.21 4.89
N LEU A 283 32.75 2.93 5.33
CA LEU A 283 32.37 3.20 6.73
C LEU A 283 33.25 2.45 7.72
N MET A 284 33.65 1.22 7.38
CA MET A 284 34.46 0.35 8.24
C MET A 284 35.96 0.35 7.94
N GLY A 285 36.43 1.10 6.95
CA GLY A 285 37.84 1.16 6.57
C GLY A 285 38.05 1.22 5.06
N ASP A 286 38.97 0.40 4.57
CA ASP A 286 39.48 0.47 3.19
C ASP A 286 38.65 -0.31 2.16
N THR A 287 37.80 -1.23 2.61
CA THR A 287 36.95 -2.07 1.75
C THR A 287 35.47 -1.86 2.06
N ALA A 288 34.65 -1.74 1.02
CA ALA A 288 33.19 -1.67 1.16
C ALA A 288 32.62 -2.95 1.77
N CYS A 289 31.66 -2.82 2.68
CA CYS A 289 30.94 -3.93 3.27
C CYS A 289 29.42 -3.68 3.27
N ALA A 290 28.65 -4.62 3.84
CA ALA A 290 27.18 -4.58 3.77
C ALA A 290 26.55 -3.29 4.34
N VAL A 291 27.15 -2.67 5.36
CA VAL A 291 26.65 -1.40 5.93
C VAL A 291 26.76 -0.24 4.93
N ASP A 292 27.76 -0.27 4.04
CA ASP A 292 27.93 0.75 3.00
C ASP A 292 26.76 0.72 1.99
N CYS A 293 26.17 -0.46 1.77
CA CYS A 293 24.98 -0.59 0.92
C CYS A 293 23.78 0.14 1.51
N SER A 294 23.55 0.03 2.84
CA SER A 294 22.52 0.79 3.55
C SER A 294 22.82 2.29 3.50
N MET A 295 24.03 2.68 3.89
CA MET A 295 24.42 4.08 3.99
C MET A 295 24.33 4.80 2.64
N PHE A 296 24.89 4.19 1.58
CA PHE A 296 24.78 4.71 0.22
C PHE A 296 23.32 4.89 -0.20
N ALA A 297 22.48 3.86 0.00
CA ALA A 297 21.11 3.89 -0.47
C ALA A 297 20.27 5.02 0.14
N PHE A 298 20.44 5.29 1.44
CA PHE A 298 19.74 6.39 2.12
C PHE A 298 20.33 7.75 1.75
N LEU A 299 21.65 7.91 1.76
CA LEU A 299 22.29 9.19 1.42
C LEU A 299 22.06 9.58 -0.05
N ALA A 300 22.15 8.64 -0.98
CA ALA A 300 21.83 8.89 -2.38
C ALA A 300 20.36 9.33 -2.54
N ASN A 301 19.43 8.67 -1.85
CA ASN A 301 18.04 9.12 -1.85
C ASN A 301 17.87 10.55 -1.31
N ILE A 302 18.56 10.92 -0.24
CA ILE A 302 18.54 12.29 0.30
C ILE A 302 19.07 13.30 -0.73
N LEU A 303 20.20 13.00 -1.36
CA LEU A 303 20.85 13.90 -2.31
C LEU A 303 20.09 14.06 -3.63
N TYR A 304 19.52 12.99 -4.17
CA TYR A 304 18.96 12.98 -5.51
C TYR A 304 17.43 13.12 -5.56
N ASN A 305 16.69 12.58 -4.58
CA ASN A 305 15.21 12.64 -4.58
C ASN A 305 14.63 13.74 -3.68
N TYR A 306 15.38 14.25 -2.69
CA TYR A 306 14.83 15.11 -1.65
C TYR A 306 15.59 16.44 -1.52
N ASN A 307 15.85 17.10 -2.65
CA ASN A 307 16.60 18.36 -2.72
C ASN A 307 15.99 19.53 -1.93
N ARG A 308 14.67 19.49 -1.63
CA ARG A 308 13.99 20.46 -0.77
C ARG A 308 14.03 20.11 0.72
N SER A 309 14.61 18.98 1.09
CA SER A 309 14.69 18.56 2.49
C SER A 309 15.76 19.35 3.25
N PRO A 310 15.55 19.62 4.55
CA PRO A 310 16.63 20.15 5.39
C PRO A 310 17.83 19.20 5.45
N TYR A 311 17.61 17.91 5.21
CA TYR A 311 18.65 16.87 5.22
C TYR A 311 19.56 16.96 3.99
N TYR A 312 19.03 17.37 2.83
CA TYR A 312 19.83 17.66 1.65
C TYR A 312 20.89 18.74 1.95
N ALA A 313 20.49 19.83 2.59
CA ALA A 313 21.42 20.89 2.98
C ALA A 313 22.50 20.38 3.94
N VAL A 314 22.12 19.60 4.96
CA VAL A 314 23.07 19.00 5.90
C VAL A 314 24.06 18.07 5.19
N VAL A 315 23.59 17.15 4.34
CA VAL A 315 24.51 16.23 3.62
C VAL A 315 25.40 16.99 2.63
N ASN A 316 24.91 18.08 2.02
CA ASN A 316 25.74 18.93 1.15
C ASN A 316 26.84 19.68 1.91
N GLU A 317 26.59 20.10 3.15
CA GLU A 317 27.60 20.70 4.03
C GLU A 317 28.63 19.67 4.52
N LEU A 318 28.20 18.42 4.73
CA LEU A 318 29.07 17.31 5.12
C LEU A 318 29.79 16.71 3.90
N VAL A 319 30.84 17.41 3.45
CA VAL A 319 31.58 17.10 2.21
C VAL A 319 32.05 15.64 2.12
N ASN A 320 32.47 15.04 3.24
CA ASN A 320 32.92 13.65 3.25
C ASN A 320 31.78 12.65 2.93
N LEU A 321 30.56 12.90 3.40
CA LEU A 321 29.38 12.09 3.06
C LEU A 321 29.01 12.23 1.58
N ARG A 322 29.06 13.45 1.05
CA ARG A 322 28.81 13.67 -0.38
C ARG A 322 29.84 12.94 -1.25
N GLN A 323 31.12 13.08 -0.94
CA GLN A 323 32.20 12.39 -1.64
C GLN A 323 32.07 10.86 -1.52
N TYR A 324 31.62 10.37 -0.37
CA TYR A 324 31.32 8.96 -0.16
C TYR A 324 30.23 8.44 -1.09
N VAL A 325 29.12 9.18 -1.24
CA VAL A 325 28.06 8.82 -2.18
C VAL A 325 28.56 8.82 -3.62
N GLU A 326 29.27 9.86 -4.04
CA GLU A 326 29.80 9.95 -5.41
C GLU A 326 30.79 8.80 -5.71
N ARG A 327 31.64 8.44 -4.74
CA ARG A 327 32.55 7.29 -4.86
C ARG A 327 31.80 5.99 -5.08
N LEU A 328 30.83 5.66 -4.22
CA LEU A 328 30.06 4.42 -4.34
C LEU A 328 29.16 4.40 -5.58
N LYS A 329 28.60 5.54 -5.96
CA LYS A 329 27.86 5.70 -7.23
C LYS A 329 28.77 5.37 -8.42
N SER A 330 29.96 5.98 -8.51
CA SER A 330 30.88 5.74 -9.63
C SER A 330 31.39 4.30 -9.71
N GLN A 331 31.57 3.64 -8.56
CA GLN A 331 32.10 2.28 -8.50
C GLN A 331 31.03 1.21 -8.75
N LEU A 332 29.83 1.37 -8.18
CA LEU A 332 28.80 0.34 -8.17
C LEU A 332 27.66 0.61 -9.16
N TRP A 333 27.48 1.86 -9.58
CA TRP A 333 26.42 2.30 -10.49
C TRP A 333 26.97 3.11 -11.68
N PRO A 334 27.91 2.56 -12.47
CA PRO A 334 28.42 3.25 -13.67
C PRO A 334 27.32 3.51 -14.71
N ASP A 335 26.27 2.69 -14.70
CA ASP A 335 25.05 2.73 -15.50
C ASP A 335 23.89 3.49 -14.81
N TRP A 336 24.20 4.40 -13.87
CA TRP A 336 23.19 5.11 -13.07
C TRP A 336 22.10 5.76 -13.93
N ASP A 337 22.47 6.49 -14.98
CA ASP A 337 21.54 7.23 -15.83
C ASP A 337 20.67 6.30 -16.69
N GLU A 338 21.20 5.14 -17.09
CA GLU A 338 20.46 4.09 -17.81
C GLU A 338 19.42 3.41 -16.91
N CYS A 339 19.65 3.41 -15.61
CA CYS A 339 18.74 2.87 -14.61
C CYS A 339 17.61 3.83 -14.22
N LEU A 340 17.55 5.06 -14.76
CA LEU A 340 16.51 6.04 -14.45
C LEU A 340 15.25 5.83 -15.30
N ALA A 341 14.11 6.31 -14.81
CA ALA A 341 12.90 6.37 -15.64
C ALA A 341 13.11 7.30 -16.82
N SER A 342 12.65 6.88 -18.01
CA SER A 342 12.66 7.72 -19.20
C SER A 342 11.93 9.05 -18.96
N PRO A 343 12.42 10.17 -19.54
CA PRO A 343 11.89 11.52 -19.32
C PRO A 343 10.38 11.70 -19.51
#